data_AF-A0A2N3D614-F1
#
_entry.id   AF-A0A2N3D614-F1
#
_cell.length_a   1.000
_cell.length_b   1.000
_cell.length_c   1.000
_cell.angle_alpha   90.00
_cell.angle_beta   90.00
_cell.angle_gamma   90.00
#
_symmetry.space_group_name_H-M   'P 1'
#
loop_
_entity.id
_entity.type
_entity.pdbx_description
1 polymer ?
#
loop_
_entity_poly.entity_id
_entity_poly.type
_entity_poly.pdbx_seq_one_letter_code
_entity_poly.pdbx_strand_id
1 'polypeptide(L)'
;LSFDSVRLRLEREQPMTFLEFNYMILQGYDFRHLSREMGVRLQMGGSDQWGNIVNGMELGRRMDGTELFGLTTPLLTTADGAKMGKSVSGAVWLNEDQLPAYDFWQYWRNVDDRDVGRFLRLFTDLPLDEIARLESLEGAEINAAKAVLANEVTKLVRGDDAATRAEATARETFAGSGAGEDLPSLAVGADGMRIAALLTELGLTASNGEAKRKLAEGAVKLDGETITDPAFLVQPGDGETLRISLGRKRHALVHC
;
A
#
# COMPACT_ATOMS: atom_id res chain seq x y z
N LEU A 1 -5.47 36.98 6.66
CA LEU A 1 -6.87 36.55 6.82
C LEU A 1 -7.53 36.18 5.49
N SER A 2 -7.14 36.77 4.36
CA SER A 2 -7.71 36.50 3.03
C SER A 2 -7.14 35.26 2.31
N PHE A 3 -6.06 34.64 2.80
CA PHE A 3 -5.56 33.38 2.25
C PHE A 3 -6.60 32.28 2.48
N ASP A 4 -6.97 31.56 1.44
CA ASP A 4 -8.02 30.53 1.48
C ASP A 4 -7.76 29.46 2.55
N SER A 5 -6.49 29.10 2.79
CA SER A 5 -6.09 28.15 3.85
C SER A 5 -6.45 28.63 5.26
N VAL A 6 -6.31 29.93 5.53
CA VAL A 6 -6.65 30.56 6.81
C VAL A 6 -8.16 30.85 6.88
N ARG A 7 -8.73 31.34 5.79
CA ARG A 7 -10.16 31.65 5.69
C ARG A 7 -11.01 30.40 5.93
N LEU A 8 -10.72 29.29 5.26
CA LEU A 8 -11.47 28.03 5.40
C LEU A 8 -11.41 27.45 6.82
N ARG A 9 -10.30 27.64 7.55
CA ARG A 9 -10.18 27.19 8.95
C ARG A 9 -11.04 28.04 9.87
N LEU A 10 -11.01 29.36 9.70
CA LEU A 10 -11.81 30.30 10.48
C LEU A 10 -13.32 30.14 10.20
N GLU A 11 -13.70 29.92 8.94
CA GLU A 11 -15.10 29.64 8.53
C GLU A 11 -15.62 28.31 9.09
N ARG A 12 -14.74 27.33 9.32
CA ARG A 12 -15.07 26.04 9.95
C ARG A 12 -15.05 26.09 11.48
N GLU A 13 -14.94 27.28 12.07
CA GLU A 13 -14.80 27.52 13.51
C GLU A 13 -13.67 26.68 14.16
N GLN A 14 -12.65 26.29 13.38
CA GLN A 14 -11.48 25.62 13.93
C GLN A 14 -10.56 26.69 14.51
N PRO A 15 -10.38 26.75 15.85
CA PRO A 15 -9.53 27.75 16.45
C PRO A 15 -8.09 27.54 15.98
N MET A 16 -7.45 28.62 15.54
CA MET A 16 -6.04 28.62 15.17
C MET A 16 -5.27 29.40 16.23
N THR A 17 -4.29 28.76 16.84
CA THR A 17 -3.46 29.39 17.85
C THR A 17 -2.61 30.51 17.24
N PHE A 18 -2.17 31.46 18.08
CA PHE A 18 -1.23 32.48 17.65
C PHE A 18 0.04 31.85 17.04
N LEU A 19 0.51 30.73 17.57
CA LEU A 19 1.66 30.00 17.04
C LEU A 19 1.40 29.48 15.62
N GLU A 20 0.26 28.83 15.38
CA GLU A 20 -0.11 28.35 14.04
C GLU A 20 -0.29 29.48 13.03
N PHE A 21 -0.83 30.62 13.45
CA PHE A 21 -0.97 31.78 12.56
C PHE A 21 0.39 32.34 12.12
N ASN A 22 1.38 32.35 13.01
CA ASN A 22 2.71 32.87 12.71
C ASN A 22 3.57 31.91 11.86
N TYR A 23 3.16 30.65 11.68
CA TYR A 23 3.87 29.69 10.84
C TYR A 23 4.12 30.21 9.41
N MET A 24 3.13 30.89 8.82
CA MET A 24 3.24 31.44 7.46
C MET A 24 4.36 32.49 7.33
N ILE A 25 4.64 33.22 8.41
CA ILE A 25 5.70 34.25 8.44
C ILE A 25 7.06 33.58 8.47
N LEU A 26 7.22 32.54 9.29
CA LEU A 26 8.47 31.79 9.41
C LEU A 26 8.84 31.14 8.06
N GLN A 27 7.94 30.40 7.44
CA GLN A 27 8.19 29.77 6.13
C GLN A 27 8.47 30.81 5.03
N GLY A 28 7.80 31.96 5.07
CA GLY A 28 8.09 33.05 4.14
C GLY A 28 9.49 33.62 4.33
N TYR A 29 9.93 33.78 5.58
CA TYR A 29 11.28 34.22 5.91
C TYR A 29 12.34 33.21 5.46
N ASP A 30 12.08 31.90 5.57
CA ASP A 30 12.99 30.87 5.10
C ASP A 30 13.29 31.01 3.59
N PHE A 31 12.26 31.22 2.76
CA PHE A 31 12.45 31.39 1.32
C PHE A 31 13.32 32.63 1.02
N ARG A 32 13.05 33.74 1.71
CA ARG A 32 13.88 34.95 1.59
C ARG A 32 15.32 34.70 2.04
N HIS A 33 15.52 34.05 3.17
CA HIS A 33 16.83 33.76 3.72
C HIS A 33 17.66 32.90 2.75
N LEU A 34 17.10 31.79 2.28
CA LEU A 34 17.73 30.91 1.30
C LEU A 34 17.99 31.60 -0.04
N SER A 35 17.11 32.51 -0.45
CA SER A 35 17.33 33.34 -1.65
C SER A 35 18.56 34.23 -1.53
N ARG A 36 18.80 34.83 -0.35
CA ARG A 36 19.94 35.71 -0.09
C ARG A 36 21.24 34.94 0.11
N GLU A 37 21.20 33.90 0.93
CA GLU A 37 22.42 33.17 1.34
C GLU A 37 22.87 32.15 0.30
N MET A 38 21.93 31.52 -0.42
CA MET A 38 22.21 30.40 -1.31
C MET A 38 21.74 30.63 -2.75
N GLY A 39 21.18 31.80 -3.06
CA GLY A 39 20.69 32.09 -4.41
C GLY A 39 19.46 31.29 -4.83
N VAL A 40 18.70 30.72 -3.88
CA VAL A 40 17.48 29.97 -4.19
C VAL A 40 16.46 30.88 -4.89
N ARG A 41 15.84 30.40 -5.98
CA ARG A 41 14.83 31.14 -6.76
C ARG A 41 13.49 30.43 -6.91
N LEU A 42 13.42 29.14 -6.60
CA LEU A 42 12.21 28.33 -6.72
C LEU A 42 11.94 27.61 -5.40
N GLN A 43 10.71 27.69 -4.92
CA GLN A 43 10.22 26.83 -3.84
C GLN A 43 9.12 25.90 -4.38
N MET A 44 9.25 24.62 -4.07
CA MET A 44 8.31 23.57 -4.45
C MET A 44 7.60 23.01 -3.21
N GLY A 45 6.36 22.55 -3.37
CA GLY A 45 5.62 21.89 -2.28
C GLY A 45 4.31 21.25 -2.73
N GLY A 46 3.58 20.62 -1.80
CA GLY A 46 2.22 20.15 -2.05
C GLY A 46 1.23 21.31 -2.27
N SER A 47 0.08 21.03 -2.88
CA SER A 47 -0.94 22.06 -3.17
C SER A 47 -1.42 22.82 -1.94
N ASP A 48 -1.36 22.21 -0.76
CA ASP A 48 -1.67 22.81 0.54
C ASP A 48 -0.66 23.89 0.98
N GLN A 49 0.53 23.94 0.38
CA GLN A 49 1.58 24.91 0.69
C GLN A 49 1.51 26.20 -0.14
N TRP A 50 0.60 26.29 -1.11
CA TRP A 50 0.53 27.42 -2.05
C TRP A 50 0.55 28.79 -1.37
N GLY A 51 -0.29 28.99 -0.35
CA GLY A 51 -0.38 30.27 0.37
C GLY A 51 0.92 30.67 1.07
N ASN A 52 1.65 29.70 1.61
CA ASN A 52 2.92 29.95 2.30
C ASN A 52 4.04 30.29 1.31
N ILE A 53 4.09 29.58 0.17
CA ILE A 53 5.05 29.84 -0.91
C ILE A 53 4.87 31.25 -1.46
N VAL A 54 3.62 31.65 -1.75
CA VAL A 54 3.29 33.00 -2.23
C VAL A 54 3.70 34.06 -1.21
N ASN A 55 3.53 33.81 0.09
CA ASN A 55 3.97 34.73 1.13
C ASN A 55 5.50 34.92 1.11
N GLY A 56 6.28 33.85 0.93
CA GLY A 56 7.73 33.93 0.78
C GLY A 56 8.16 34.72 -0.47
N MET A 57 7.49 34.50 -1.60
CA MET A 57 7.73 35.26 -2.83
C MET A 57 7.49 36.76 -2.62
N GLU A 58 6.37 37.12 -2.01
CA GLU A 58 6.01 38.52 -1.76
C GLU A 58 6.95 39.18 -0.75
N LEU A 59 7.39 38.45 0.29
CA LEU A 59 8.36 38.93 1.26
C LEU A 59 9.72 39.22 0.60
N GLY A 60 10.25 38.27 -0.19
CA GLY A 60 11.50 38.45 -0.92
C GLY A 60 11.45 39.63 -1.89
N ARG A 61 10.35 39.77 -2.63
CA ARG A 61 10.12 40.91 -3.54
C ARG A 61 10.10 42.25 -2.81
N ARG A 62 9.38 42.34 -1.67
CA ARG A 62 9.25 43.59 -0.91
C ARG A 62 10.53 44.00 -0.20
N MET A 63 11.26 43.05 0.36
CA MET A 63 12.44 43.35 1.17
C MET A 63 13.70 43.53 0.33
N ASP A 64 13.86 42.72 -0.72
CA ASP A 64 15.12 42.63 -1.48
C ASP A 64 14.96 42.93 -2.96
N GLY A 65 13.73 43.18 -3.45
CA GLY A 65 13.47 43.37 -4.88
C GLY A 65 13.73 42.13 -5.73
N THR A 66 13.87 40.95 -5.12
CA THR A 66 14.23 39.71 -5.82
C THR A 66 12.99 39.02 -6.36
N GLU A 67 13.05 38.60 -7.64
CA GLU A 67 12.02 37.76 -8.25
C GLU A 67 12.20 36.30 -7.81
N LEU A 68 11.13 35.72 -7.26
CA LEU A 68 11.07 34.36 -6.74
C LEU A 68 9.88 33.62 -7.35
N PHE A 69 10.00 32.31 -7.49
CA PHE A 69 9.01 31.44 -8.12
C PHE A 69 8.50 30.38 -7.16
N GLY A 70 7.25 29.97 -7.36
CA GLY A 70 6.60 28.91 -6.61
C GLY A 70 6.00 27.88 -7.54
N LEU A 71 6.13 26.60 -7.20
CA LEU A 71 5.49 25.49 -7.90
C LEU A 71 4.86 24.55 -6.90
N THR A 72 3.59 24.19 -7.12
CA THR A 72 2.91 23.19 -6.30
C THR A 72 2.53 21.96 -7.10
N THR A 73 2.58 20.81 -6.44
CA THR A 73 2.11 19.54 -6.99
C THR A 73 0.74 19.19 -6.41
N PRO A 74 -0.15 18.54 -7.18
CA PRO A 74 -1.45 18.11 -6.68
C PRO A 74 -1.29 17.07 -5.56
N LEU A 75 -2.28 16.98 -4.67
CA LEU A 75 -2.36 15.89 -3.72
C LEU A 75 -2.52 14.56 -4.46
N LEU A 76 -1.73 13.56 -4.06
CA LEU A 76 -1.79 12.24 -4.66
C LEU A 76 -2.97 11.44 -4.12
N THR A 77 -3.86 11.07 -5.02
CA THR A 77 -4.97 10.14 -4.78
C THR A 77 -4.72 8.82 -5.51
N THR A 78 -5.36 7.75 -5.09
CA THR A 78 -5.52 6.50 -5.86
C THR A 78 -6.66 6.64 -6.88
N ALA A 79 -6.79 5.68 -7.78
CA ALA A 79 -7.88 5.61 -8.77
C ALA A 79 -9.27 5.58 -8.12
N ASP A 80 -9.36 5.09 -6.87
CA ASP A 80 -10.60 5.08 -6.06
C ASP A 80 -10.86 6.42 -5.34
N GLY A 81 -10.01 7.43 -5.57
CA GLY A 81 -10.13 8.76 -4.95
C GLY A 81 -9.63 8.84 -3.50
N ALA A 82 -9.12 7.73 -2.95
CA ALA A 82 -8.51 7.72 -1.62
C ALA A 82 -7.16 8.44 -1.62
N LYS A 83 -6.81 9.14 -0.54
CA LYS A 83 -5.47 9.73 -0.38
C LYS A 83 -4.45 8.62 -0.08
N MET A 84 -3.32 8.59 -0.78
CA MET A 84 -2.31 7.52 -0.62
C MET A 84 -1.79 7.38 0.82
N GLY A 85 -1.66 8.49 1.57
CA GLY A 85 -1.19 8.49 2.96
C GLY A 85 -2.22 8.09 4.03
N LYS A 86 -3.43 7.70 3.64
CA LYS A 86 -4.49 7.21 4.54
C LYS A 86 -4.97 5.83 4.07
N SER A 87 -4.04 4.92 3.85
CA SER A 87 -4.40 3.53 3.56
C SER A 87 -5.14 2.91 4.76
N VAL A 88 -5.88 1.81 4.54
CA VAL A 88 -6.59 1.09 5.61
C VAL A 88 -5.63 0.63 6.72
N SER A 89 -4.36 0.39 6.39
CA SER A 89 -3.28 0.01 7.31
C SER A 89 -2.48 1.20 7.86
N GLY A 90 -2.85 2.45 7.55
CA GLY A 90 -2.17 3.65 8.03
C GLY A 90 -1.23 4.28 7.00
N ALA A 91 -0.18 4.96 7.49
CA ALA A 91 0.81 5.62 6.64
C ALA A 91 1.81 4.62 6.05
N VAL A 92 2.29 4.91 4.84
CA VAL A 92 3.38 4.15 4.20
C VAL A 92 4.70 4.79 4.63
N TRP A 93 5.37 4.19 5.61
CA TRP A 93 6.59 4.73 6.19
C TRP A 93 7.82 4.43 5.33
N LEU A 94 8.73 5.40 5.25
CA LEU A 94 10.04 5.21 4.62
C LEU A 94 11.04 4.51 5.56
N ASN A 95 10.87 4.68 6.87
CA ASN A 95 11.70 4.06 7.89
C ASN A 95 11.44 2.55 7.97
N GLU A 96 12.51 1.75 7.89
CA GLU A 96 12.47 0.27 7.89
C GLU A 96 11.81 -0.31 9.15
N ASP A 97 12.09 0.26 10.32
CA ASP A 97 11.57 -0.26 11.60
C ASP A 97 10.05 -0.04 11.73
N GLN A 98 9.50 0.96 11.03
CA GLN A 98 8.06 1.27 11.04
C GLN A 98 7.27 0.54 9.96
N LEU A 99 7.90 0.26 8.83
CA LEU A 99 7.31 -0.50 7.74
C LEU A 99 8.44 -1.32 7.09
N PRO A 100 8.54 -2.63 7.34
CA PRO A 100 9.63 -3.46 6.79
C PRO A 100 9.64 -3.51 5.26
N ALA A 101 10.80 -3.85 4.67
CA ALA A 101 11.03 -3.74 3.22
C ALA A 101 10.05 -4.57 2.41
N TYR A 102 9.71 -5.77 2.90
CA TYR A 102 8.73 -6.62 2.27
C TYR A 102 7.34 -5.98 2.24
N ASP A 103 6.89 -5.39 3.36
CA ASP A 103 5.57 -4.76 3.44
C ASP A 103 5.50 -3.46 2.61
N PHE A 104 6.58 -2.69 2.58
CA PHE A 104 6.73 -1.53 1.70
C PHE A 104 6.66 -1.93 0.22
N TRP A 105 7.41 -2.95 -0.17
CA TRP A 105 7.38 -3.49 -1.53
C TRP A 105 5.98 -4.02 -1.88
N GLN A 106 5.33 -4.74 -0.95
CA GLN A 106 3.98 -5.26 -1.12
C GLN A 106 2.95 -4.14 -1.30
N TYR A 107 3.09 -3.00 -0.62
CA TYR A 107 2.22 -1.86 -0.85
C TYR A 107 2.22 -1.44 -2.33
N TRP A 108 3.41 -1.25 -2.90
CA TRP A 108 3.56 -0.88 -4.32
C TRP A 108 3.13 -1.99 -5.27
N ARG A 109 3.40 -3.25 -4.92
CA ARG A 109 2.99 -4.41 -5.72
C ARG A 109 1.47 -4.55 -5.81
N ASN A 110 0.74 -4.06 -4.82
CA ASN A 110 -0.71 -4.21 -4.68
C ASN A 110 -1.50 -2.95 -5.09
N VAL A 111 -0.87 -1.95 -5.71
CA VAL A 111 -1.61 -0.79 -6.26
C VAL A 111 -2.59 -1.23 -7.34
N ASP A 112 -3.64 -0.43 -7.54
CA ASP A 112 -4.63 -0.68 -8.58
C ASP A 112 -3.99 -0.62 -9.98
N ASP A 113 -4.45 -1.47 -10.90
CA ASP A 113 -4.00 -1.52 -12.29
C ASP A 113 -4.03 -0.13 -12.95
N ARG A 114 -5.09 0.65 -12.67
CA ARG A 114 -5.31 2.00 -13.21
C ARG A 114 -4.28 3.02 -12.72
N ASP A 115 -3.58 2.74 -11.63
CA ASP A 115 -2.60 3.63 -11.02
C ASP A 115 -1.15 3.31 -11.41
N VAL A 116 -0.88 2.09 -11.89
CA VAL A 116 0.50 1.60 -12.12
C VAL A 116 1.29 2.55 -13.01
N GLY A 117 0.75 2.89 -14.18
CA GLY A 117 1.41 3.81 -15.13
C GLY A 117 1.72 5.18 -14.53
N ARG A 118 0.69 5.79 -13.95
CA ARG A 118 0.83 7.09 -13.28
C ARG A 118 1.86 7.05 -12.16
N PHE A 119 1.90 5.97 -11.38
CA PHE A 119 2.86 5.82 -10.29
C PHE A 119 4.28 5.54 -10.79
N LEU A 120 4.46 4.80 -11.88
CA LEU A 120 5.76 4.67 -12.55
C LEU A 120 6.30 6.06 -12.94
N ARG A 121 5.46 6.93 -13.50
CA ARG A 121 5.85 8.30 -13.89
C ARG A 121 6.18 9.22 -12.72
N LEU A 122 5.56 8.99 -11.56
CA LEU A 122 5.69 9.89 -10.40
C LEU A 122 6.78 9.47 -9.41
N PHE A 123 7.08 8.18 -9.32
CA PHE A 123 7.89 7.62 -8.23
C PHE A 123 9.12 6.84 -8.69
N THR A 124 9.42 6.83 -9.98
CA THR A 124 10.60 6.13 -10.52
C THR A 124 11.40 7.04 -11.44
N ASP A 125 12.68 6.71 -11.62
CA ASP A 125 13.57 7.36 -12.59
C ASP A 125 13.59 6.62 -13.94
N LEU A 126 12.57 5.79 -14.22
CA LEU A 126 12.51 5.04 -15.46
C LEU A 126 12.32 5.96 -16.68
N PRO A 127 12.94 5.63 -17.82
CA PRO A 127 12.69 6.31 -19.09
C PRO A 127 11.20 6.28 -19.48
N LEU A 128 10.68 7.37 -20.04
CA LEU A 128 9.24 7.51 -20.36
C LEU A 128 8.75 6.51 -21.42
N ASP A 129 9.63 6.08 -22.32
CA ASP A 129 9.39 5.04 -23.31
C ASP A 129 9.23 3.65 -22.67
N GLU A 130 10.07 3.34 -21.67
CA GLU A 130 9.93 2.12 -20.88
C GLU A 130 8.63 2.13 -20.07
N ILE A 131 8.29 3.27 -19.46
CA ILE A 131 7.01 3.42 -18.77
C ILE A 131 5.83 3.22 -19.74
N ALA A 132 5.88 3.80 -20.94
CA ALA A 132 4.84 3.62 -21.94
C ALA A 132 4.69 2.15 -22.37
N ARG A 133 5.79 1.40 -22.48
CA ARG A 133 5.78 -0.04 -22.74
C ARG A 133 5.10 -0.79 -21.60
N LEU A 134 5.47 -0.52 -20.35
CA LEU A 134 4.89 -1.17 -19.17
C LEU A 134 3.40 -0.85 -18.98
N GLU A 135 2.99 0.37 -19.30
CA GLU A 135 1.58 0.83 -19.27
C GLU A 135 0.69 0.10 -20.27
N SER A 136 1.24 -0.37 -21.39
CA SER A 136 0.50 -1.13 -22.40
C SER A 136 0.23 -2.59 -22.02
N LEU A 137 0.80 -3.08 -20.91
CA LEU A 137 0.61 -4.45 -20.45
C LEU A 137 -0.78 -4.62 -19.82
N GLU A 138 -1.53 -5.61 -20.29
CA GLU A 138 -2.90 -5.89 -19.84
C GLU A 138 -3.05 -7.32 -19.30
N GLY A 139 -4.20 -7.60 -18.69
CA GLY A 139 -4.54 -8.93 -18.20
C GLY A 139 -3.52 -9.46 -17.20
N ALA A 140 -2.96 -10.64 -17.46
CA ALA A 140 -1.95 -11.23 -16.57
C ALA A 140 -0.59 -10.50 -16.64
N GLU A 141 -0.28 -9.84 -17.76
CA GLU A 141 1.03 -9.24 -18.01
C GLU A 141 1.28 -7.98 -17.19
N ILE A 142 0.21 -7.28 -16.76
CA ILE A 142 0.33 -6.10 -15.89
C ILE A 142 1.04 -6.41 -14.57
N ASN A 143 1.06 -7.67 -14.14
CA ASN A 143 1.81 -8.10 -12.95
C ASN A 143 3.32 -7.83 -13.10
N ALA A 144 3.85 -7.85 -14.32
CA ALA A 144 5.24 -7.47 -14.57
C ALA A 144 5.46 -5.97 -14.33
N ALA A 145 4.56 -5.10 -14.82
CA ALA A 145 4.61 -3.66 -14.56
C ALA A 145 4.51 -3.34 -13.06
N LYS A 146 3.66 -4.05 -12.33
CA LYS A 146 3.55 -3.92 -10.86
C LYS A 146 4.80 -4.35 -10.12
N ALA A 147 5.44 -5.44 -10.56
CA ALA A 147 6.71 -5.88 -9.98
C ALA A 147 7.82 -4.84 -10.24
N VAL A 148 7.89 -4.30 -11.46
CA VAL A 148 8.83 -3.22 -11.80
C VAL A 148 8.60 -1.99 -10.92
N LEU A 149 7.36 -1.52 -10.79
CA LEU A 149 7.03 -0.39 -9.90
C LEU A 149 7.50 -0.65 -8.47
N ALA A 150 7.17 -1.81 -7.91
CA ALA A 150 7.55 -2.16 -6.54
C ALA A 150 9.07 -2.24 -6.35
N ASN A 151 9.78 -2.81 -7.32
CA ASN A 151 11.23 -2.90 -7.31
C ASN A 151 11.88 -1.52 -7.36
N GLU A 152 11.51 -0.67 -8.33
CA GLU A 152 12.12 0.64 -8.54
C GLU A 152 11.89 1.56 -7.33
N VAL A 153 10.67 1.60 -6.79
CA VAL A 153 10.40 2.47 -5.63
C VAL A 153 11.08 1.94 -4.37
N THR A 154 11.12 0.62 -4.17
CA THR A 154 11.83 0.02 -3.03
C THR A 154 13.33 0.25 -3.14
N LYS A 155 13.90 0.11 -4.34
CA LYS A 155 15.31 0.38 -4.62
C LYS A 155 15.68 1.82 -4.33
N LEU A 156 14.86 2.78 -4.77
CA LEU A 156 15.09 4.21 -4.54
C LEU A 156 15.13 4.53 -3.03
N VAL A 157 14.27 3.92 -2.24
CA VAL A 157 14.14 4.22 -0.80
C VAL A 157 15.09 3.41 0.08
N ARG A 158 15.34 2.14 -0.27
CA ARG A 158 15.97 1.14 0.61
C ARG A 158 17.19 0.43 0.00
N GLY A 159 17.52 0.74 -1.24
CA GLY A 159 18.61 0.11 -1.97
C GLY A 159 18.23 -1.18 -2.69
N ASP A 160 19.11 -1.59 -3.59
CA ASP A 160 18.90 -2.69 -4.55
C ASP A 160 18.66 -4.03 -3.83
N ASP A 161 19.52 -4.36 -2.86
CA ASP A 161 19.43 -5.60 -2.10
C ASP A 161 18.07 -5.79 -1.39
N ALA A 162 17.49 -4.69 -0.88
CA ALA A 162 16.19 -4.74 -0.20
C ALA A 162 15.06 -5.05 -1.20
N ALA A 163 15.10 -4.44 -2.39
CA ALA A 163 14.15 -4.72 -3.45
C ALA A 163 14.25 -6.17 -3.94
N THR A 164 15.47 -6.66 -4.21
CA THR A 164 15.70 -8.05 -4.65
C THR A 164 15.21 -9.06 -3.61
N ARG A 165 15.52 -8.85 -2.33
CA ARG A 165 15.04 -9.74 -1.25
C ARG A 165 13.51 -9.70 -1.14
N ALA A 166 12.91 -8.52 -1.16
CA ALA A 166 11.46 -8.38 -1.05
C ALA A 166 10.72 -9.06 -2.22
N GLU A 167 11.24 -8.92 -3.45
CA GLU A 167 10.69 -9.61 -4.61
C GLU A 167 10.87 -11.13 -4.49
N ALA A 168 12.04 -11.62 -4.08
CA ALA A 168 12.29 -13.05 -3.89
C ALA A 168 11.32 -13.63 -2.85
N THR A 169 11.18 -12.99 -1.69
CA THR A 169 10.21 -13.39 -0.67
C THR A 169 8.77 -13.40 -1.21
N ALA A 170 8.39 -12.41 -2.03
CA ALA A 170 7.07 -12.38 -2.65
C ALA A 170 6.87 -13.55 -3.61
N ARG A 171 7.87 -13.87 -4.44
CA ARG A 171 7.84 -15.01 -5.36
C ARG A 171 7.75 -16.34 -4.62
N GLU A 172 8.51 -16.53 -3.55
CA GLU A 172 8.46 -17.74 -2.71
C GLU A 172 7.09 -17.88 -2.03
N THR A 173 6.57 -16.79 -1.48
CA THR A 173 5.24 -16.78 -0.84
C THR A 173 4.12 -17.12 -1.84
N PHE A 174 4.23 -16.65 -3.09
CA PHE A 174 3.29 -16.97 -4.17
C PHE A 174 3.48 -18.37 -4.75
N ALA A 175 4.72 -18.83 -4.92
CA ALA A 175 5.03 -20.18 -5.38
C ALA A 175 4.52 -21.23 -4.38
N GLY A 176 4.73 -20.99 -3.08
CA GLY A 176 4.16 -21.82 -2.01
C GLY A 176 2.64 -21.70 -1.84
N SER A 177 1.97 -20.74 -2.50
CA SER A 177 0.51 -20.57 -2.44
C SER A 177 -0.21 -20.76 -3.78
N GLY A 178 0.52 -21.14 -4.84
CA GLY A 178 0.06 -20.86 -6.20
C GLY A 178 0.55 -21.82 -7.28
N ALA A 179 0.67 -23.12 -7.00
CA ALA A 179 0.60 -24.18 -8.01
C ALA A 179 0.54 -25.56 -7.36
N GLY A 180 -0.60 -25.96 -6.78
CA GLY A 180 -0.98 -27.38 -6.54
C GLY A 180 -0.09 -28.31 -5.68
N GLU A 181 1.19 -28.01 -5.47
CA GLU A 181 2.21 -28.91 -4.94
C GLU A 181 2.61 -28.57 -3.49
N ASP A 182 2.29 -27.36 -3.00
CA ASP A 182 2.68 -26.88 -1.66
C ASP A 182 1.51 -26.34 -0.82
N LEU A 183 0.28 -26.75 -1.12
CA LEU A 183 -0.85 -26.46 -0.23
C LEU A 183 -0.63 -27.21 1.11
N PRO A 184 -0.86 -26.57 2.27
CA PRO A 184 -0.92 -27.27 3.54
C PRO A 184 -1.81 -28.50 3.38
N SER A 185 -1.24 -29.67 3.62
CA SER A 185 -1.92 -30.93 3.39
C SER A 185 -1.90 -31.77 4.66
N LEU A 186 -3.01 -32.46 4.92
CA LEU A 186 -3.13 -33.36 6.06
C LEU A 186 -3.75 -34.67 5.59
N ALA A 187 -3.08 -35.77 5.94
CA ALA A 187 -3.62 -37.10 5.82
C ALA A 187 -4.61 -37.32 6.98
N VAL A 188 -5.86 -37.65 6.64
CA VAL A 188 -6.91 -37.96 7.61
C VAL A 188 -7.21 -39.45 7.51
N GLY A 189 -7.06 -40.18 8.62
CA GLY A 189 -7.33 -41.61 8.65
C GLY A 189 -8.82 -41.95 8.42
N ALA A 190 -9.12 -43.24 8.32
CA ALA A 190 -10.45 -43.77 7.99
C ALA A 190 -11.59 -43.29 8.92
N ASP A 191 -11.28 -42.82 10.13
CA ASP A 191 -12.26 -42.28 11.08
C ASP A 191 -12.68 -40.82 10.80
N GLY A 192 -12.05 -40.16 9.83
CA GLY A 192 -12.31 -38.77 9.47
C GLY A 192 -11.80 -37.76 10.52
N MET A 193 -11.91 -36.46 10.20
CA MET A 193 -11.60 -35.37 11.12
C MET A 193 -12.66 -34.28 11.07
N ARG A 194 -13.02 -33.74 12.23
CA ARG A 194 -13.97 -32.61 12.29
C ARG A 194 -13.37 -31.38 11.64
N ILE A 195 -14.14 -30.71 10.77
CA ILE A 195 -13.67 -29.59 9.96
C ILE A 195 -13.07 -28.45 10.79
N ALA A 196 -13.61 -28.18 12.00
CA ALA A 196 -13.08 -27.13 12.87
C ALA A 196 -11.66 -27.43 13.42
N ALA A 197 -11.38 -28.71 13.71
CA ALA A 197 -10.05 -29.15 14.15
C ALA A 197 -9.09 -29.17 12.96
N LEU A 198 -9.57 -29.68 11.82
CA LEU A 198 -8.84 -29.77 10.57
C LEU A 198 -8.35 -28.39 10.07
N LEU A 199 -9.18 -27.35 10.16
CA LEU A 199 -8.78 -25.97 9.83
C LEU A 199 -7.64 -25.45 10.71
N THR A 200 -7.60 -25.85 11.98
CA THR A 200 -6.55 -25.43 12.90
C THR A 200 -5.26 -26.22 12.65
N GLU A 201 -5.35 -27.54 12.44
CA GLU A 201 -4.18 -28.37 12.14
C GLU A 201 -3.52 -28.01 10.80
N LEU A 202 -4.33 -27.64 9.79
CA LEU A 202 -3.84 -27.14 8.50
C LEU A 202 -3.30 -25.70 8.57
N GLY A 203 -3.26 -25.08 9.76
CA GLY A 203 -2.80 -23.70 9.95
C GLY A 203 -3.69 -22.64 9.29
N LEU A 204 -4.92 -23.00 8.90
CA LEU A 204 -5.90 -22.08 8.34
C LEU A 204 -6.56 -21.20 9.40
N THR A 205 -6.52 -21.58 10.67
CA THR A 205 -6.96 -20.75 11.80
C THR A 205 -6.03 -20.88 13.00
N ALA A 206 -5.90 -19.83 13.80
CA ALA A 206 -5.02 -19.83 14.97
C ALA A 206 -5.60 -20.66 16.14
N SER A 207 -6.91 -20.96 16.12
CA SER A 207 -7.56 -21.82 17.12
C SER A 207 -8.87 -22.43 16.62
N ASN A 208 -9.33 -23.49 17.29
CA ASN A 208 -10.65 -24.09 17.05
C ASN A 208 -11.81 -23.12 17.30
N GLY A 209 -11.64 -22.13 18.20
CA GLY A 209 -12.65 -21.10 18.44
C GLY A 209 -12.79 -20.16 17.24
N GLU A 210 -11.67 -19.80 16.61
CA GLU A 210 -11.66 -19.03 15.37
C GLU A 210 -12.28 -19.82 14.21
N ALA A 211 -11.95 -21.12 14.08
CA ALA A 211 -12.52 -22.00 13.07
C ALA A 211 -14.06 -22.02 13.12
N LYS A 212 -14.64 -22.21 14.31
CA LYS A 212 -16.10 -22.20 14.51
C LYS A 212 -16.75 -20.90 14.07
N ARG A 213 -16.13 -19.76 14.38
CA ARG A 213 -16.61 -18.44 13.96
C ARG A 213 -16.57 -18.30 12.44
N LYS A 214 -15.49 -18.75 11.79
CA LYS A 214 -15.37 -18.70 10.32
C LYS A 214 -16.35 -19.60 9.59
N LEU A 215 -16.69 -20.75 10.16
CA LEU A 215 -17.76 -21.63 9.68
C LEU A 215 -19.13 -20.94 9.81
N ALA A 216 -19.44 -20.33 10.95
CA ALA A 216 -20.68 -19.57 11.14
C ALA A 216 -20.81 -18.36 10.21
N GLU A 217 -19.69 -17.74 9.83
CA GLU A 217 -19.62 -16.65 8.84
C GLU A 217 -19.77 -17.14 7.38
N GLY A 218 -19.84 -18.45 7.13
CA GLY A 218 -19.90 -19.02 5.78
C GLY A 218 -18.62 -18.84 4.96
N ALA A 219 -17.48 -18.64 5.64
CA ALA A 219 -16.20 -18.34 5.00
C ALA A 219 -15.40 -19.60 4.58
N VAL A 220 -15.86 -20.79 4.96
CA VAL A 220 -15.19 -22.07 4.73
C VAL A 220 -15.90 -22.83 3.62
N LYS A 221 -15.12 -23.34 2.66
CA LYS A 221 -15.61 -24.22 1.61
C LYS A 221 -14.82 -25.52 1.55
N LEU A 222 -15.51 -26.63 1.30
CA LEU A 222 -14.96 -27.95 0.98
C LEU A 222 -15.38 -28.28 -0.46
N ASP A 223 -14.41 -28.42 -1.36
CA ASP A 223 -14.62 -28.61 -2.81
C ASP A 223 -15.62 -27.65 -3.46
N GLY A 224 -15.62 -26.41 -2.95
CA GLY A 224 -16.50 -25.34 -3.44
C GLY A 224 -17.84 -25.23 -2.72
N GLU A 225 -18.22 -26.23 -1.93
CA GLU A 225 -19.44 -26.21 -1.11
C GLU A 225 -19.18 -25.52 0.23
N THR A 226 -20.05 -24.56 0.60
CA THR A 226 -19.92 -23.84 1.86
C THR A 226 -20.32 -24.72 3.03
N ILE A 227 -19.41 -24.88 4.00
CA ILE A 227 -19.65 -25.63 5.24
C ILE A 227 -19.83 -24.65 6.39
N THR A 228 -20.89 -24.84 7.18
CA THR A 228 -21.21 -23.98 8.33
C THR A 228 -21.29 -24.74 9.65
N ASP A 229 -21.45 -26.07 9.61
CA ASP A 229 -21.50 -26.91 10.80
C ASP A 229 -20.08 -27.24 11.31
N PRO A 230 -19.69 -26.79 12.52
CA PRO A 230 -18.39 -27.13 13.10
C PRO A 230 -18.22 -28.59 13.51
N ALA A 231 -19.30 -29.37 13.57
CA ALA A 231 -19.26 -30.80 13.79
C ALA A 231 -19.12 -31.62 12.49
N PHE A 232 -19.16 -30.96 11.32
CA PHE A 232 -19.03 -31.63 10.02
C PHE A 232 -17.76 -32.49 9.97
N LEU A 233 -17.92 -33.77 9.64
CA LEU A 233 -16.85 -34.74 9.55
C LEU A 233 -16.33 -34.77 8.12
N VAL A 234 -15.05 -34.47 7.94
CA VAL A 234 -14.35 -34.57 6.66
C VAL A 234 -13.70 -35.94 6.59
N GLN A 235 -14.10 -36.74 5.60
CA GLN A 235 -13.62 -38.09 5.38
C GLN A 235 -13.43 -38.31 3.87
N PRO A 236 -12.22 -38.09 3.33
CA PRO A 236 -11.90 -38.41 1.95
C PRO A 236 -12.01 -39.92 1.70
N GLY A 237 -12.45 -40.33 0.51
CA GLY A 237 -12.37 -41.72 0.05
C GLY A 237 -10.92 -42.15 -0.28
N ASP A 238 -10.71 -43.44 -0.49
CA ASP A 238 -9.39 -44.00 -0.85
C ASP A 238 -8.85 -43.36 -2.13
N GLY A 239 -7.69 -42.68 -2.02
CA GLY A 239 -7.06 -41.94 -3.11
C GLY A 239 -7.75 -40.64 -3.50
N GLU A 240 -8.75 -40.19 -2.73
CA GLU A 240 -9.43 -38.91 -2.92
C GLU A 240 -8.67 -37.78 -2.22
N THR A 241 -8.61 -36.61 -2.87
CA THR A 241 -8.08 -35.39 -2.29
C THR A 241 -9.15 -34.31 -2.32
N LEU A 242 -9.56 -33.84 -1.14
CA LEU A 242 -10.54 -32.78 -0.97
C LEU A 242 -9.84 -31.43 -0.77
N ARG A 243 -10.37 -30.37 -1.38
CA ARG A 243 -9.83 -29.01 -1.23
C ARG A 243 -10.61 -28.22 -0.20
N ILE A 244 -9.91 -27.72 0.82
CA ILE A 244 -10.46 -26.77 1.79
C ILE A 244 -10.05 -25.34 1.41
N SER A 245 -10.99 -24.40 1.51
CA SER A 245 -10.76 -22.97 1.27
C SER A 245 -11.32 -22.13 2.40
N LEU A 246 -10.52 -21.21 2.93
CA LEU A 246 -10.92 -20.17 3.88
C LEU A 246 -10.80 -18.80 3.20
N GLY A 247 -11.95 -18.22 2.84
CA GLY A 247 -11.99 -16.99 2.05
C GLY A 247 -11.39 -17.16 0.66
N ARG A 248 -10.80 -16.09 0.10
CA ARG A 248 -10.31 -16.05 -1.29
C ARG A 248 -8.84 -16.43 -1.49
N LYS A 249 -8.04 -16.48 -0.41
CA LYS A 249 -6.57 -16.58 -0.50
C LYS A 249 -5.96 -17.76 0.26
N ARG A 250 -6.69 -18.39 1.18
CA ARG A 250 -6.15 -19.46 2.03
C ARG A 250 -6.78 -20.78 1.62
N HIS A 251 -5.96 -21.72 1.18
CA HIS A 251 -6.40 -23.03 0.70
C HIS A 251 -5.54 -24.13 1.32
N ALA A 252 -6.08 -25.33 1.41
CA ALA A 252 -5.41 -26.52 1.92
C ALA A 252 -5.98 -27.77 1.23
N LEU A 253 -5.24 -28.89 1.31
CA LEU A 253 -5.66 -30.19 0.80
C LEU A 253 -5.83 -31.19 1.93
N VAL A 254 -6.76 -32.12 1.77
CA VAL A 254 -7.01 -33.21 2.71
C VAL A 254 -7.13 -34.49 1.92
N HIS A 255 -6.38 -35.52 2.31
CA HIS A 255 -6.37 -36.80 1.62
C HIS A 255 -6.46 -37.97 2.61
N CYS A 256 -6.86 -39.14 2.11
CA CYS A 256 -6.80 -40.43 2.82
C CYS A 256 -5.42 -41.05 2.59
#